data_AF-D5WXG8-F1
#
_entry.id   AF-D5WXG8-F1
#
_cell.length_a   1.000
_cell.length_b   1.000
_cell.length_c   1.000
_cell.angle_alpha   90.00
_cell.angle_beta   90.00
_cell.angle_gamma   90.00
#
_symmetry.space_group_name_H-M   'P 1'
#
loop_
_entity.id
_entity.type
_entity.pdbx_description
1 polymer ?
#
loop_
_entity_poly.entity_id
_entity_poly.type
_entity_poly.pdbx_seq_one_letter_code
_entity_poly.pdbx_strand_id
1 'polypeptide(L)'
;MKSCRACGGKVRVMSKEQEIIRQWIEEMKANAKEHIQRKSRDPADEFESGAVSAYYEMISSLQNLLKRFGLELQEYVLDFDPDRELL
;
A
#
# COMPACT_ATOMS: atom_id res chain seq x y z
N MET A 1 18.84 -22.88 -38.42
CA MET A 1 19.27 -21.85 -37.45
C MET A 1 18.37 -20.63 -37.55
N LYS A 2 17.53 -20.39 -36.53
CA LYS A 2 17.15 -19.06 -36.02
C LYS A 2 16.47 -19.29 -34.67
N SER A 3 17.24 -18.98 -33.63
CA SER A 3 16.84 -18.91 -32.22
C SER A 3 16.12 -17.59 -31.99
N CYS A 4 15.06 -17.58 -31.16
CA CYS A 4 14.95 -16.60 -30.08
C CYS A 4 13.83 -16.94 -29.06
N ARG A 5 14.31 -17.40 -27.90
CA ARG A 5 13.92 -17.12 -26.50
C ARG A 5 12.44 -16.97 -26.12
N ALA A 6 12.05 -17.91 -25.25
CA ALA A 6 10.90 -17.92 -24.37
C ALA A 6 10.52 -16.56 -23.77
N CYS A 7 9.29 -16.12 -24.05
CA CYS A 7 8.54 -15.24 -23.15
C CYS A 7 7.86 -16.12 -22.09
N GLY A 8 8.65 -16.65 -21.17
CA GLY A 8 8.19 -17.44 -20.02
C GLY A 8 7.69 -16.56 -18.87
N GLY A 9 6.87 -15.55 -19.17
CA GLY A 9 6.22 -14.74 -18.15
C GLY A 9 5.17 -15.60 -17.45
N LYS A 10 5.53 -16.26 -16.35
CA LYS A 10 4.56 -16.90 -15.47
C LYS A 10 3.62 -15.82 -14.95
N VAL A 11 2.38 -15.80 -15.43
CA VAL A 11 1.32 -15.03 -14.79
C VAL A 11 1.14 -15.65 -13.40
N ARG A 12 1.66 -14.97 -12.37
CA ARG A 12 1.43 -15.36 -10.97
C ARG A 12 -0.05 -15.09 -10.70
N VAL A 13 -0.85 -16.14 -10.66
CA VAL A 13 -2.25 -16.04 -10.21
C VAL A 13 -2.18 -15.77 -8.71
N MET A 14 -2.64 -14.59 -8.29
CA MET A 14 -2.73 -14.22 -6.88
C MET A 14 -3.78 -15.08 -6.18
N SER A 15 -3.56 -15.40 -4.90
CA SER A 15 -4.60 -16.04 -4.11
C SER A 15 -5.73 -15.06 -3.82
N LYS A 16 -6.93 -15.58 -3.56
CA LYS A 16 -8.10 -14.76 -3.22
C LYS A 16 -7.85 -13.91 -1.96
N GLU A 17 -7.12 -14.46 -1.00
CA GLU A 17 -6.70 -13.77 0.21
C GLU A 17 -5.76 -12.60 -0.11
N GLN A 18 -4.81 -12.79 -1.04
CA GLN A 18 -3.92 -11.73 -1.48
C GLN A 18 -4.69 -10.59 -2.17
N GLU A 19 -5.69 -10.92 -2.99
CA GLU A 19 -6.56 -9.92 -3.63
C GLU A 19 -7.34 -9.09 -2.60
N ILE A 20 -7.90 -9.73 -1.57
CA ILE A 20 -8.63 -9.04 -0.49
C ILE A 20 -7.69 -8.10 0.27
N ILE A 21 -6.51 -8.58 0.67
CA ILE A 21 -5.52 -7.76 1.38
C ILE A 21 -5.10 -6.56 0.52
N ARG A 22 -4.87 -6.79 -0.78
CA ARG A 22 -4.54 -5.72 -1.73
C ARG A 22 -5.64 -4.66 -1.82
N GLN A 23 -6.90 -5.07 -1.88
CA GLN A 23 -8.04 -4.15 -1.91
C GLN A 23 -8.09 -3.29 -0.64
N TRP A 24 -7.94 -3.91 0.53
CA TRP A 24 -7.93 -3.17 1.80
C TRP A 24 -6.78 -2.16 1.88
N ILE A 25 -5.61 -2.50 1.35
CA ILE A 25 -4.48 -1.56 1.30
C ILE A 25 -4.79 -0.36 0.42
N GLU A 26 -5.34 -0.58 -0.76
CA GLU A 26 -5.72 0.51 -1.66
C GLU A 26 -6.79 1.42 -1.04
N GLU A 27 -7.78 0.84 -0.36
CA GLU A 27 -8.79 1.59 0.39
C GLU A 27 -8.17 2.42 1.52
N MET A 28 -7.26 1.83 2.31
CA MET A 28 -6.54 2.57 3.36
C MET A 28 -5.74 3.74 2.78
N LYS A 29 -5.04 3.54 1.66
CA LYS A 29 -4.28 4.60 0.98
C LYS A 29 -5.21 5.70 0.44
N ALA A 30 -6.35 5.33 -0.14
CA ALA A 30 -7.32 6.29 -0.65
C ALA A 30 -7.91 7.15 0.48
N ASN A 31 -8.30 6.51 1.59
CA ASN A 31 -8.84 7.21 2.75
C ASN A 31 -7.79 8.14 3.37
N ALA A 32 -6.55 7.67 3.54
CA ALA A 32 -5.46 8.50 4.05
C ALA A 32 -5.23 9.75 3.18
N LYS A 33 -5.24 9.59 1.85
CA LYS A 33 -5.15 10.71 0.90
C LYS A 33 -6.31 11.69 1.03
N GLU A 34 -7.53 11.19 1.25
CA GLU A 34 -8.68 12.06 1.49
C GLU A 34 -8.52 12.88 2.77
N HIS A 35 -8.07 12.27 3.86
CA HIS A 35 -7.77 12.97 5.11
C HIS A 35 -6.64 14.00 4.95
N ILE A 36 -5.58 13.69 4.20
CA ILE A 36 -4.52 14.66 3.87
C ILE A 36 -5.09 15.86 3.11
N GLN A 37 -5.97 15.62 2.13
CA GLN A 37 -6.62 16.70 1.38
C GLN A 37 -7.50 17.57 2.27
N ARG A 38 -8.24 16.97 3.21
CA ARG A 38 -9.08 17.72 4.16
C ARG A 38 -8.24 18.51 5.15
N LYS A 39 -7.21 17.90 5.75
CA LYS A 39 -6.20 18.58 6.59
C LYS A 39 -5.53 19.74 5.86
N SER A 40 -5.28 19.64 4.55
CA SER A 40 -4.69 20.75 3.79
C SER A 40 -5.59 21.99 3.72
N ARG A 41 -6.91 21.83 3.90
CA ARG A 41 -7.89 22.93 3.95
C ARG A 41 -7.98 23.56 5.34
N ASP A 42 -7.76 22.77 6.39
CA ASP A 42 -7.65 23.23 7.77
C ASP A 42 -6.53 22.48 8.51
N PRO A 43 -5.30 23.02 8.52
CA PRO A 43 -4.16 22.36 9.15
C PRO A 43 -4.27 22.22 10.67
N ALA A 44 -5.19 22.95 11.32
CA ALA A 44 -5.44 22.86 12.75
C ALA A 44 -6.48 21.77 13.11
N ASP A 45 -7.06 21.11 12.11
CA ASP A 45 -7.98 20.00 12.34
C ASP A 45 -7.24 18.77 12.89
N GLU A 46 -7.31 18.61 14.22
CA GLU A 46 -6.69 17.50 14.94
C GLU A 46 -7.30 16.15 14.58
N PHE A 47 -8.58 16.10 14.18
CA PHE A 47 -9.22 14.86 13.76
C PHE A 47 -8.62 14.37 12.45
N GLU A 48 -8.52 15.26 11.46
CA GLU A 48 -7.91 14.93 10.17
C GLU A 48 -6.43 14.56 10.35
N SER A 49 -5.69 15.27 11.20
CA SER A 49 -4.30 14.91 11.52
C SER A 49 -4.16 13.56 12.23
N GLY A 50 -5.07 13.25 13.17
CA GLY A 50 -5.11 11.96 13.85
C GLY A 50 -5.44 10.81 12.90
N ALA A 51 -6.38 11.01 11.97
CA ALA A 51 -6.76 10.03 10.96
C ALA A 51 -5.59 9.69 10.03
N VAL A 52 -4.86 10.70 9.54
CA VAL A 52 -3.65 10.50 8.72
C VAL A 52 -2.61 9.68 9.48
N SER A 53 -2.36 10.02 10.75
CA SER A 53 -1.40 9.31 11.61
C SER A 53 -1.80 7.84 11.81
N ALA A 54 -3.08 7.56 12.03
CA ALA A 54 -3.58 6.20 12.18
C ALA A 54 -3.40 5.37 10.91
N TYR A 55 -3.68 5.92 9.73
CA TYR A 55 -3.45 5.22 8.46
C TYR A 55 -1.97 4.96 8.19
N TYR A 56 -1.11 5.93 8.50
CA TYR A 56 0.34 5.75 8.45
C TYR A 56 0.79 4.56 9.31
N GLU A 57 0.37 4.51 10.58
CA GLU A 57 0.75 3.42 11.50
C GLU A 57 0.25 2.05 11.02
N MET A 58 -0.99 1.98 10.53
CA MET A 58 -1.57 0.74 10.01
C MET A 58 -0.79 0.22 8.80
N ILE A 59 -0.49 1.09 7.84
CA ILE A 59 0.23 0.74 6.61
C ILE A 59 1.68 0.33 6.92
N SER A 60 2.38 1.09 7.78
CA SER A 60 3.74 0.78 8.22
C SER A 60 3.80 -0.55 8.98
N SER A 61 2.82 -0.82 9.84
CA SER A 61 2.70 -2.09 10.55
C SER A 61 2.49 -3.27 9.60
N LEU A 62 1.65 -3.10 8.58
CA LEU A 62 1.41 -4.12 7.57
C LEU A 62 2.64 -4.38 6.69
N GLN A 63 3.35 -3.33 6.27
CA GLN A 63 4.64 -3.47 5.57
C GLN A 63 5.63 -4.29 6.40
N ASN A 64 5.76 -3.98 7.69
CA ASN A 64 6.65 -4.72 8.59
C ASN A 64 6.23 -6.18 8.76
N LEU A 65 4.93 -6.43 8.86
CA LEU A 65 4.38 -7.80 8.95
C LEU A 65 4.70 -8.61 7.70
N LEU A 66 4.40 -8.08 6.51
CA LEU A 66 4.64 -8.76 5.25
C LEU A 66 6.14 -9.01 5.01
N LYS A 67 7.00 -8.01 5.28
CA LYS A 67 8.47 -8.17 5.23
C LYS A 67 8.93 -9.30 6.16
N ARG A 68 8.40 -9.36 7.39
CA ARG A 68 8.76 -10.40 8.38
C ARG A 68 8.40 -11.81 7.91
N PHE A 69 7.32 -11.96 7.14
CA PHE A 69 6.93 -13.24 6.54
C PHE A 69 7.61 -13.53 5.20
N GLY A 70 8.51 -12.65 4.73
CA GLY A 70 9.20 -12.82 3.44
C GLY A 70 8.28 -12.64 2.24
N LEU A 71 7.21 -11.86 2.39
CA LEU A 71 6.25 -11.57 1.32
C LEU A 71 6.67 -10.30 0.57
N GLU A 72 6.51 -10.33 -0.75
CA GLU A 72 6.88 -9.23 -1.64
C GLU A 72 5.85 -8.10 -1.59
N LEU A 73 6.23 -6.93 -1.09
CA LEU A 73 5.30 -5.80 -0.89
C LEU A 73 4.62 -5.31 -2.17
N GLN A 74 5.29 -5.44 -3.32
CA GLN A 74 4.75 -5.09 -4.63
C GLN A 74 3.49 -5.88 -4.98
N GLU A 75 3.38 -7.13 -4.51
CA GLU A 75 2.18 -7.95 -4.73
C GLU A 75 0.96 -7.39 -3.99
N TYR A 76 1.18 -6.54 -2.99
CA TYR A 76 0.16 -5.95 -2.12
C TYR A 76 0.02 -4.43 -2.31
N VAL A 77 0.70 -3.81 -3.29
CA VAL A 77 0.72 -2.34 -3.52
C VAL A 77 1.20 -1.55 -2.30
N LEU A 78 2.13 -2.15 -1.56
CA LEU A 78 2.82 -1.57 -0.40
C LEU A 78 4.28 -1.21 -0.70
N ASP A 79 4.65 -1.07 -1.96
CA ASP A 79 5.99 -0.70 -2.43
C ASP A 79 6.26 0.80 -2.41
N PHE A 80 5.58 1.51 -1.53
CA PHE A 80 5.67 2.96 -1.38
C PHE A 80 6.19 3.36 -0.01
N ASP A 81 6.60 4.62 0.14
CA ASP A 81 7.16 5.16 1.38
C ASP A 81 6.07 5.94 2.15
N PRO A 82 5.55 5.39 3.27
CA PRO A 82 4.52 6.07 4.06
C PRO A 82 4.99 7.40 4.65
N ASP A 83 6.29 7.54 4.98
CA ASP A 83 6.84 8.78 5.52
C ASP A 83 6.82 9.90 4.48
N ARG A 84 6.95 9.53 3.20
CA ARG A 84 6.94 10.48 2.09
C ARG A 84 5.53 10.78 1.57
N GLU A 85 4.63 9.80 1.65
CA GLU A 85 3.30 9.90 1.04
C GLU A 85 2.19 10.27 2.02
N LEU A 86 2.39 10.07 3.32
CA LEU A 86 1.35 10.26 4.34
C LEU A 86 1.72 11.25 5.46
N LEU A 87 2.99 11.62 5.64
CA LEU A 87 3.45 12.58 6.66
C LEU A 87 4.02 13.85 6.03
#